data_AF-F7JTQ8-F1
#
_entry.id   AF-F7JTQ8-F1
#
_cell.length_a   1.000
_cell.length_b   1.000
_cell.length_c   1.000
_cell.angle_alpha   90.00
_cell.angle_beta   90.00
_cell.angle_gamma   90.00
#
_symmetry.space_group_name_H-M   'P 1'
#
loop_
_entity.id
_entity.type
_entity.pdbx_description
1 polymer ?
#
loop_
_entity_poly.entity_id
_entity_poly.type
_entity_poly.pdbx_seq_one_letter_code
_entity_poly.pdbx_strand_id
1 'polypeptide(L)'
;MKIHYRVSGEGIEIVRCFGTDSQVVIPEQIEGKPVIKAAPYAFSARKDKEEIDVQTYDTDQIGQRSAEEKLLAGDAVEEVVFPDTMREIGRYIFYGCRNLKKLEFSDNLMQIGSGAFTVCGNLQKLIVHLQFGSKSCVKEILGELWQRMDVTFVYENGAFGGQKAELVFPGHYEEAVENTPARILYTQHHGSGNNYRQCFLAKELDYEKYDELFSMAVVMEKLPVLIDLCFRRLLFPIRLSTRGETAYQGYIRSHLEEIVPYLIKNEQTEGIRLISGEKLWTPEGLDLAIECASDKQKPEILSLLMNDRQQMQAVRKKKFVL
;
A
#
# COMPACT_ATOMS: atom_id res chain seq x y z
N MET A 1 -6.82 -0.11 25.77
CA MET A 1 -7.59 0.89 24.99
C MET A 1 -9.07 0.89 25.40
N LYS A 2 -9.70 2.06 25.50
CA LYS A 2 -11.14 2.22 25.75
C LYS A 2 -11.90 2.52 24.45
N ILE A 3 -13.04 1.86 24.25
CA ILE A 3 -13.89 2.01 23.06
C ILE A 3 -15.27 2.48 23.51
N HIS A 4 -15.75 3.58 22.94
CA HIS A 4 -17.16 3.95 23.02
C HIS A 4 -17.90 3.35 21.83
N TYR A 5 -19.01 2.69 22.10
CA TYR A 5 -19.77 1.95 21.11
C TYR A 5 -21.28 2.03 21.37
N ARG A 6 -22.07 1.58 20.39
CA ARG A 6 -23.50 1.33 20.54
C ARG A 6 -23.89 0.01 19.89
N VAL A 7 -24.97 -0.58 20.36
CA VAL A 7 -25.56 -1.75 19.72
C VAL A 7 -26.36 -1.28 18.49
N SER A 8 -26.05 -1.84 17.33
CA SER A 8 -26.66 -1.48 16.04
C SER A 8 -27.16 -2.75 15.36
N GLY A 9 -28.46 -3.05 15.55
CA GLY A 9 -29.05 -4.32 15.11
C GLY A 9 -28.39 -5.52 15.80
N GLU A 10 -27.84 -6.43 15.00
CA GLU A 10 -27.19 -7.66 15.47
C GLU A 10 -25.72 -7.48 15.90
N GLY A 11 -25.12 -6.32 15.68
CA GLY A 11 -23.72 -6.10 15.99
C GLY A 11 -23.42 -4.78 16.68
N ILE A 12 -22.14 -4.43 16.71
CA ILE A 12 -21.59 -3.28 17.41
C ILE A 12 -21.14 -2.22 16.40
N GLU A 13 -21.46 -0.97 16.72
CA GLU A 13 -21.00 0.21 16.00
C GLU A 13 -20.05 1.02 16.88
N ILE A 14 -18.83 1.22 16.40
CA ILE A 14 -17.79 1.99 17.07
C ILE A 14 -18.08 3.48 16.93
N VAL A 15 -18.02 4.22 18.03
CA VAL A 15 -18.33 5.65 18.08
C VAL A 15 -17.07 6.49 18.32
N ARG A 16 -16.23 6.10 19.28
CA ARG A 16 -14.93 6.74 19.59
C ARG A 16 -13.97 5.71 20.18
N CYS A 17 -12.67 5.98 20.08
CA CYS A 17 -11.62 5.19 20.75
C CYS A 17 -10.71 6.12 21.56
N PHE A 18 -10.22 5.63 22.69
CA PHE A 18 -9.30 6.33 23.59
C PHE A 18 -8.19 5.39 24.03
N GLY A 19 -6.96 5.90 24.10
CA GLY A 19 -5.81 5.09 24.46
C GLY A 19 -4.54 5.93 24.51
N THR A 20 -3.42 5.26 24.68
CA THR A 20 -2.08 5.89 24.76
C THR A 20 -1.36 5.85 23.41
N ASP A 21 -1.55 4.76 22.68
CA ASP A 21 -0.82 4.45 21.44
C ASP A 21 -1.54 5.01 20.21
N SER A 22 -0.78 5.34 19.16
CA SER A 22 -1.32 5.86 17.90
C SER A 22 -1.89 4.80 16.97
N GLN A 23 -1.75 3.52 17.33
CA GLN A 23 -2.37 2.38 16.64
C GLN A 23 -3.69 2.01 17.31
N VAL A 24 -4.75 1.92 16.51
CA VAL A 24 -6.08 1.48 16.94
C VAL A 24 -6.33 0.08 16.39
N VAL A 25 -6.49 -0.91 17.26
CA VAL A 25 -6.91 -2.27 16.88
C VAL A 25 -8.31 -2.51 17.42
N ILE A 26 -9.29 -2.56 16.53
CA ILE A 26 -10.69 -2.79 16.89
C ILE A 26 -10.92 -4.30 17.03
N PRO A 27 -11.48 -4.79 18.16
CA PRO A 27 -11.67 -6.22 18.37
C PRO A 27 -12.78 -6.79 17.48
N GLU A 28 -12.72 -8.09 17.18
CA GLU A 28 -13.76 -8.83 16.44
C GLU A 28 -15.14 -8.74 17.11
N GLN A 29 -15.16 -8.75 18.45
CA GLN A 29 -16.38 -8.75 19.22
C GLN A 29 -16.28 -7.87 20.45
N ILE A 30 -17.41 -7.28 20.84
CA ILE A 30 -17.62 -6.58 22.11
C ILE A 30 -18.87 -7.19 22.74
N GLU A 31 -18.76 -7.65 24.00
CA GLU A 31 -19.85 -8.31 24.73
C GLU A 31 -20.51 -9.47 23.95
N GLY A 32 -19.66 -10.27 23.27
CA GLY A 32 -20.10 -11.42 22.46
C GLY A 32 -20.81 -11.07 21.15
N LYS A 33 -20.88 -9.78 20.78
CA LYS A 33 -21.47 -9.32 19.51
C LYS A 33 -20.39 -8.87 18.54
N PRO A 34 -20.52 -9.17 17.23
CA PRO A 34 -19.52 -8.78 16.24
C PRO A 34 -19.47 -7.26 16.05
N VAL A 35 -18.27 -6.71 15.88
CA VAL A 35 -18.09 -5.30 15.52
C VAL A 35 -18.22 -5.15 14.00
N ILE A 36 -19.31 -4.51 13.58
CA ILE A 36 -19.75 -4.50 12.17
C ILE A 36 -19.75 -3.11 11.54
N LYS A 37 -19.72 -2.05 12.35
CA LYS A 37 -19.81 -0.67 11.86
C LYS A 37 -18.86 0.26 12.61
N ALA A 38 -18.46 1.34 11.96
CA ALA A 38 -17.89 2.52 12.62
C ALA A 38 -18.67 3.77 12.22
N ALA A 39 -19.10 4.54 13.22
CA ALA A 39 -19.96 5.70 13.06
C ALA A 39 -19.28 6.82 12.23
N PRO A 40 -20.07 7.73 11.63
CA PRO A 40 -19.53 8.94 11.04
C PRO A 40 -18.62 9.69 12.01
N TYR A 41 -17.51 10.22 11.51
CA TYR A 41 -16.54 10.99 12.30
C TYR A 41 -15.89 10.27 13.48
N ALA A 42 -15.97 8.94 13.60
CA ALA A 42 -15.46 8.21 14.77
C ALA A 42 -13.98 8.50 15.09
N PHE A 43 -13.13 8.61 14.07
CA PHE A 43 -11.71 8.96 14.18
C PHE A 43 -11.40 10.39 13.72
N SER A 44 -12.43 11.19 13.38
CA SER A 44 -12.24 12.51 12.81
C SER A 44 -11.62 13.50 13.81
N ALA A 45 -10.71 14.34 13.30
CA ALA A 45 -10.14 15.47 14.03
C ALA A 45 -11.20 16.49 14.49
N ARG A 46 -12.34 16.55 13.78
CA ARG A 46 -13.46 17.44 14.10
C ARG A 46 -14.77 16.68 14.10
N LYS A 47 -15.55 16.89 15.16
CA LYS A 47 -16.88 16.32 15.32
C LYS A 47 -17.74 17.34 16.06
N ASP A 48 -18.86 17.74 15.46
CA ASP A 48 -19.68 18.85 15.97
C ASP A 48 -20.34 18.52 17.31
N LYS A 49 -20.78 17.26 17.47
CA LYS A 49 -21.41 16.74 18.68
C LYS A 49 -20.97 15.30 18.90
N GLU A 50 -20.63 14.97 20.14
CA GLU A 50 -20.49 13.58 20.55
C GLU A 50 -21.87 12.95 20.69
N GLU A 51 -21.96 11.67 20.36
CA GLU A 51 -23.17 10.87 20.57
C GLU A 51 -23.42 10.69 22.06
N ILE A 52 -24.70 10.74 22.41
CA ILE A 52 -25.19 10.42 23.75
C ILE A 52 -25.53 8.93 23.84
N ASP A 53 -25.65 8.42 25.08
CA ASP A 53 -26.05 7.04 25.37
C ASP A 53 -25.14 5.96 24.76
N VAL A 54 -23.83 6.23 24.75
CA VAL A 54 -22.80 5.26 24.33
C VAL A 54 -22.40 4.35 25.49
N GLN A 55 -22.11 3.09 25.15
CA GLN A 55 -21.52 2.12 26.06
C GLN A 55 -20.00 2.16 25.94
N THR A 56 -19.32 1.70 26.99
CA THR A 56 -17.86 1.71 27.07
C THR A 56 -17.34 0.28 27.21
N TYR A 57 -16.43 -0.11 26.33
CA TYR A 57 -15.70 -1.37 26.41
C TYR A 57 -14.22 -1.09 26.68
N ASP A 58 -13.64 -1.84 27.60
CA ASP A 58 -12.23 -1.76 27.93
C ASP A 58 -11.50 -3.00 27.43
N THR A 59 -10.52 -2.79 26.56
CA THR A 59 -9.70 -3.89 26.03
C THR A 59 -8.65 -4.35 27.04
N ASP A 60 -8.27 -3.51 28.01
CA ASP A 60 -7.26 -3.83 29.01
C ASP A 60 -7.94 -4.27 30.31
N GLN A 61 -8.31 -5.54 30.43
CA GLN A 61 -8.93 -6.07 31.65
C GLN A 61 -7.96 -6.17 32.86
N ILE A 62 -6.70 -5.73 32.75
CA ILE A 62 -5.67 -5.94 33.77
C ILE A 62 -5.00 -4.61 34.17
N GLY A 63 -5.66 -3.90 35.10
CA GLY A 63 -5.03 -3.38 36.33
C GLY A 63 -3.85 -2.39 36.28
N GLN A 64 -3.39 -1.87 35.14
CA GLN A 64 -2.31 -0.87 35.11
C GLN A 64 -2.72 0.39 34.34
N ARG A 65 -3.62 1.18 34.92
CA ARG A 65 -3.90 2.54 34.44
C ARG A 65 -3.01 3.54 35.18
N SER A 66 -1.93 3.97 34.53
CA SER A 66 -1.10 5.10 35.01
C SER A 66 -0.79 6.14 33.93
N ALA A 67 -1.36 6.01 32.73
CA ALA A 67 -1.25 7.01 31.67
C ALA A 67 -2.63 7.60 31.35
N GLU A 68 -2.70 8.92 31.14
CA GLU A 68 -3.92 9.61 30.71
C GLU A 68 -4.28 9.15 29.29
N GLU A 69 -5.42 8.45 29.15
CA GLU A 69 -5.96 8.03 27.85
C GLU A 69 -6.41 9.28 27.07
N LYS A 70 -5.88 9.46 25.87
CA LYS A 70 -6.30 10.53 24.95
C LYS A 70 -7.28 10.01 23.91
N LEU A 71 -8.05 10.92 23.33
CA LEU A 71 -8.88 10.61 22.17
C LEU A 71 -7.99 10.18 20.98
N LEU A 72 -8.23 8.98 20.46
CA LEU A 72 -7.57 8.46 19.27
C LEU A 72 -8.34 8.96 18.04
N ALA A 73 -8.12 10.22 17.68
CA ALA A 73 -8.69 10.85 16.49
C ALA A 73 -7.75 11.92 15.91
N GLY A 74 -7.94 12.29 14.65
CA GLY A 74 -7.15 13.31 13.98
C GLY A 74 -5.65 12.98 13.94
N ASP A 75 -4.81 13.89 14.41
CA ASP A 75 -3.35 13.72 14.39
C ASP A 75 -2.84 12.67 15.40
N ALA A 76 -3.70 12.18 16.31
CA ALA A 76 -3.31 11.18 17.30
C ALA A 76 -3.28 9.75 16.75
N VAL A 77 -3.89 9.50 15.57
CA VAL A 77 -4.01 8.17 14.97
C VAL A 77 -3.06 8.05 13.78
N GLU A 78 -2.26 6.99 13.78
CA GLU A 78 -1.33 6.64 12.71
C GLU A 78 -1.74 5.37 11.98
N GLU A 79 -2.35 4.42 12.69
CA GLU A 79 -2.76 3.14 12.11
C GLU A 79 -4.11 2.72 12.66
N VAL A 80 -4.96 2.17 11.78
CA VAL A 80 -6.22 1.54 12.19
C VAL A 80 -6.32 0.14 11.59
N VAL A 81 -6.61 -0.83 12.44
CA VAL A 81 -6.90 -2.22 12.09
C VAL A 81 -8.37 -2.48 12.43
N PHE A 82 -9.18 -2.66 11.39
CA PHE A 82 -10.56 -3.08 11.51
C PHE A 82 -10.66 -4.61 11.54
N PRO A 83 -11.59 -5.16 12.34
CA PRO A 83 -11.79 -6.60 12.44
C PRO A 83 -12.34 -7.17 11.14
N ASP A 84 -12.19 -8.48 10.97
CA ASP A 84 -12.75 -9.21 9.84
C ASP A 84 -14.28 -9.08 9.78
N THR A 85 -14.96 -8.86 10.91
CA THR A 85 -16.40 -8.64 10.96
C THR A 85 -16.87 -7.26 10.49
N MET A 86 -15.97 -6.30 10.25
CA MET A 86 -16.34 -4.93 9.86
C MET A 86 -17.00 -4.90 8.47
N ARG A 87 -18.17 -4.25 8.35
CA ARG A 87 -18.96 -4.19 7.11
C ARG A 87 -19.09 -2.80 6.53
N GLU A 88 -19.09 -1.78 7.39
CA GLU A 88 -19.40 -0.40 7.01
C GLU A 88 -18.61 0.62 7.86
N ILE A 89 -18.05 1.63 7.20
CA ILE A 89 -17.51 2.82 7.86
C ILE A 89 -18.27 4.07 7.44
N GLY A 90 -18.59 4.93 8.40
CA GLY A 90 -19.39 6.13 8.19
C GLY A 90 -18.67 7.23 7.42
N ARG A 91 -19.45 8.21 6.94
CA ARG A 91 -18.92 9.39 6.25
C ARG A 91 -17.91 10.14 7.13
N TYR A 92 -16.87 10.69 6.50
CA TYR A 92 -15.86 11.49 7.18
C TYR A 92 -15.22 10.83 8.41
N ILE A 93 -15.21 9.50 8.49
CA ILE A 93 -14.69 8.75 9.64
C ILE A 93 -13.25 9.14 10.00
N PHE A 94 -12.40 9.41 9.01
CA PHE A 94 -11.01 9.86 9.19
C PHE A 94 -10.78 11.32 8.79
N TYR A 95 -11.82 12.16 8.77
CA TYR A 95 -11.66 13.56 8.38
C TYR A 95 -10.57 14.27 9.21
N GLY A 96 -9.56 14.81 8.53
CA GLY A 96 -8.44 15.51 9.16
C GLY A 96 -7.45 14.62 9.91
N CYS A 97 -7.44 13.29 9.70
CA CYS A 97 -6.41 12.40 10.26
C CYS A 97 -5.10 12.50 9.45
N ARG A 98 -4.36 13.59 9.67
CA ARG A 98 -3.16 13.89 8.86
C ARG A 98 -2.01 12.92 9.13
N ASN A 99 -1.98 12.27 10.27
CA ASN A 99 -0.94 11.32 10.64
C ASN A 99 -1.30 9.86 10.32
N LEU A 100 -2.53 9.58 9.85
CA LEU A 100 -2.93 8.24 9.46
C LEU A 100 -2.06 7.79 8.28
N LYS A 101 -1.28 6.72 8.47
CA LYS A 101 -0.33 6.14 7.51
C LYS A 101 -0.82 4.81 6.95
N LYS A 102 -1.51 4.02 7.76
CA LYS A 102 -1.89 2.64 7.46
C LYS A 102 -3.34 2.36 7.83
N LEU A 103 -4.05 1.66 6.95
CA LEU A 103 -5.35 1.06 7.24
C LEU A 103 -5.31 -0.43 6.91
N GLU A 104 -5.85 -1.26 7.78
CA GLU A 104 -5.96 -2.71 7.62
C GLU A 104 -7.40 -3.16 7.85
N PHE A 105 -7.92 -3.99 6.95
CA PHE A 105 -9.31 -4.44 6.95
C PHE A 105 -9.48 -5.70 6.09
N SER A 106 -10.65 -6.34 6.16
CA SER A 106 -10.99 -7.50 5.32
C SER A 106 -11.91 -7.15 4.17
N ASP A 107 -12.06 -8.07 3.22
CA ASP A 107 -13.04 -7.98 2.13
C ASP A 107 -14.51 -7.98 2.57
N ASN A 108 -14.82 -8.14 3.87
CA ASN A 108 -16.16 -7.90 4.40
C ASN A 108 -16.53 -6.41 4.46
N LEU A 109 -15.54 -5.51 4.55
CA LEU A 109 -15.77 -4.08 4.52
C LEU A 109 -16.10 -3.65 3.09
N MET A 110 -17.39 -3.35 2.85
CA MET A 110 -17.91 -3.09 1.51
C MET A 110 -18.61 -1.74 1.36
N GLN A 111 -18.90 -1.08 2.48
CA GLN A 111 -19.59 0.21 2.51
C GLN A 111 -18.68 1.28 3.13
N ILE A 112 -18.28 2.24 2.30
CA ILE A 112 -17.44 3.38 2.71
C ILE A 112 -18.30 4.64 2.57
N GLY A 113 -18.48 5.35 3.68
CA GLY A 113 -19.19 6.62 3.67
C GLY A 113 -18.40 7.71 2.96
N SER A 114 -19.11 8.64 2.32
CA SER A 114 -18.51 9.72 1.54
C SER A 114 -17.47 10.54 2.31
N GLY A 115 -16.34 10.83 1.67
CA GLY A 115 -15.30 11.69 2.21
C GLY A 115 -14.59 11.08 3.41
N ALA A 116 -14.63 9.75 3.57
CA ALA A 116 -14.02 9.02 4.66
C ALA A 116 -12.56 9.41 4.88
N PHE A 117 -11.81 9.68 3.81
CA PHE A 117 -10.36 9.97 3.85
C PHE A 117 -10.01 11.43 3.53
N THR A 118 -10.96 12.34 3.69
CA THR A 118 -10.74 13.77 3.45
C THR A 118 -9.62 14.31 4.37
N VAL A 119 -8.59 14.91 3.78
CA VAL A 119 -7.41 15.48 4.48
C VAL A 119 -6.53 14.39 5.16
N CYS A 120 -6.58 13.14 4.69
CA CYS A 120 -5.65 12.06 5.10
C CYS A 120 -4.38 12.04 4.23
N GLY A 121 -3.57 13.12 4.28
CA GLY A 121 -2.44 13.31 3.36
C GLY A 121 -1.27 12.32 3.49
N ASN A 122 -1.12 11.68 4.66
CA ASN A 122 -0.06 10.70 4.90
C ASN A 122 -0.52 9.24 4.76
N LEU A 123 -1.79 9.01 4.44
CA LEU A 123 -2.28 7.65 4.23
C LEU A 123 -1.62 7.13 2.95
N GLN A 124 -0.80 6.11 3.11
CA GLN A 124 0.03 5.56 2.05
C GLN A 124 -0.05 4.04 1.96
N LYS A 125 -0.59 3.35 2.97
CA LYS A 125 -0.63 1.88 3.00
C LYS A 125 -2.02 1.33 3.31
N LEU A 126 -2.47 0.39 2.48
CA LEU A 126 -3.63 -0.46 2.76
C LEU A 126 -3.18 -1.92 2.86
N ILE A 127 -3.67 -2.64 3.87
CA ILE A 127 -3.58 -4.11 3.93
C ILE A 127 -5.00 -4.66 3.91
N VAL A 128 -5.26 -5.59 2.99
CA VAL A 128 -6.61 -6.10 2.73
C VAL A 128 -6.59 -7.62 2.80
N HIS A 129 -7.29 -8.17 3.79
CA HIS A 129 -7.44 -9.61 3.99
C HIS A 129 -8.60 -10.12 3.13
N LEU A 130 -8.29 -10.90 2.10
CA LEU A 130 -9.26 -11.48 1.19
C LEU A 130 -9.69 -12.85 1.73
N GLN A 131 -10.78 -12.88 2.50
CA GLN A 131 -11.34 -14.08 3.10
C GLN A 131 -12.19 -14.87 2.10
N PHE A 132 -12.94 -14.17 1.23
CA PHE A 132 -13.99 -14.73 0.38
C PHE A 132 -13.92 -14.20 -1.07
N GLY A 133 -12.82 -14.47 -1.77
CA GLY A 133 -12.67 -14.16 -3.20
C GLY A 133 -11.73 -12.98 -3.46
N SER A 134 -12.11 -12.10 -4.39
CA SER A 134 -11.24 -10.99 -4.88
C SER A 134 -11.88 -9.60 -4.84
N LYS A 135 -13.10 -9.47 -4.31
CA LYS A 135 -13.83 -8.20 -4.23
C LYS A 135 -13.46 -7.46 -2.95
N SER A 136 -13.32 -6.15 -3.02
CA SER A 136 -13.11 -5.30 -1.83
C SER A 136 -13.52 -3.86 -2.08
N CYS A 137 -13.60 -3.04 -1.04
CA CYS A 137 -13.84 -1.61 -1.18
C CYS A 137 -12.60 -0.78 -1.59
N VAL A 138 -11.50 -1.41 -2.00
CA VAL A 138 -10.24 -0.71 -2.29
C VAL A 138 -10.41 0.34 -3.39
N LYS A 139 -11.24 0.06 -4.41
CA LYS A 139 -11.51 1.03 -5.49
C LYS A 139 -12.06 2.34 -4.93
N GLU A 140 -13.03 2.23 -4.02
CA GLU A 140 -13.69 3.38 -3.41
C GLU A 140 -12.71 4.18 -2.55
N ILE A 141 -11.86 3.51 -1.77
CA ILE A 141 -10.82 4.17 -0.97
C ILE A 141 -9.83 4.90 -1.89
N LEU A 142 -9.29 4.21 -2.91
CA LEU A 142 -8.33 4.80 -3.83
C LEU A 142 -8.91 5.95 -4.66
N GLY A 143 -10.23 5.95 -4.92
CA GLY A 143 -10.94 7.00 -5.62
C GLY A 143 -11.03 8.32 -4.86
N GLU A 144 -10.92 8.30 -3.53
CA GLU A 144 -10.86 9.52 -2.71
C GLU A 144 -9.43 10.08 -2.54
N LEU A 145 -8.41 9.32 -2.96
CA LEU A 145 -7.00 9.59 -2.66
C LEU A 145 -6.19 9.87 -3.93
N TRP A 146 -5.56 11.03 -3.97
CA TRP A 146 -4.73 11.46 -5.10
C TRP A 146 -3.25 11.09 -4.93
N GLN A 147 -2.78 10.92 -3.69
CA GLN A 147 -1.40 10.54 -3.39
C GLN A 147 -1.06 9.11 -3.84
N ARG A 148 0.24 8.77 -3.81
CA ARG A 148 0.69 7.38 -4.00
C ARG A 148 0.14 6.49 -2.89
N MET A 149 -0.34 5.31 -3.27
CA MET A 149 -0.86 4.30 -2.35
C MET A 149 -0.20 2.94 -2.60
N ASP A 150 0.29 2.32 -1.54
CA ASP A 150 0.80 0.96 -1.54
C ASP A 150 -0.29 0.03 -0.98
N VAL A 151 -0.70 -0.97 -1.75
CA VAL A 151 -1.78 -1.88 -1.38
C VAL A 151 -1.25 -3.31 -1.32
N THR A 152 -1.45 -3.97 -0.18
CA THR A 152 -1.17 -5.38 0.01
C THR A 152 -2.50 -6.15 0.09
N PHE A 153 -2.72 -7.06 -0.85
CA PHE A 153 -3.79 -8.04 -0.76
C PHE A 153 -3.23 -9.32 -0.16
N VAL A 154 -3.74 -9.73 1.00
CA VAL A 154 -3.41 -10.99 1.66
C VAL A 154 -4.52 -11.97 1.34
N TYR A 155 -4.18 -13.07 0.65
CA TYR A 155 -5.14 -14.10 0.29
C TYR A 155 -5.19 -15.14 1.40
N GLU A 156 -6.23 -15.11 2.22
CA GLU A 156 -6.34 -16.02 3.36
C GLU A 156 -6.72 -17.44 2.91
N ASN A 157 -7.60 -17.52 1.90
CA ASN A 157 -8.18 -18.77 1.42
C ASN A 157 -8.07 -18.93 -0.11
N GLY A 158 -8.40 -20.12 -0.60
CA GLY A 158 -8.47 -20.43 -2.03
C GLY A 158 -7.11 -20.73 -2.69
N ALA A 159 -7.04 -20.59 -4.01
CA ALA A 159 -5.87 -21.00 -4.81
C ALA A 159 -4.57 -20.25 -4.46
N PHE A 160 -4.69 -19.06 -3.86
CA PHE A 160 -3.56 -18.24 -3.42
C PHE A 160 -3.44 -18.16 -1.89
N GLY A 161 -4.13 -19.04 -1.14
CA GLY A 161 -4.13 -19.03 0.32
C GLY A 161 -2.73 -18.98 0.92
N GLY A 162 -2.53 -18.08 1.90
CA GLY A 162 -1.24 -17.81 2.56
C GLY A 162 -0.26 -16.97 1.75
N GLN A 163 -0.63 -16.52 0.55
CA GLN A 163 0.19 -15.63 -0.29
C GLN A 163 -0.33 -14.20 -0.26
N LYS A 164 0.51 -13.27 -0.73
CA LYS A 164 0.14 -11.86 -0.86
C LYS A 164 0.52 -11.30 -2.22
N ALA A 165 -0.24 -10.31 -2.66
CA ALA A 165 0.10 -9.43 -3.78
C ALA A 165 0.42 -8.04 -3.22
N GLU A 166 1.53 -7.44 -3.65
CA GLU A 166 1.85 -6.06 -3.31
C GLU A 166 1.83 -5.21 -4.58
N LEU A 167 1.08 -4.10 -4.53
CA LEU A 167 0.86 -3.23 -5.67
C LEU A 167 1.12 -1.77 -5.27
N VAL A 168 1.58 -0.99 -6.24
CA VAL A 168 1.77 0.46 -6.11
C VAL A 168 0.76 1.17 -7.00
N PHE A 169 -0.03 2.06 -6.44
CA PHE A 169 -0.90 2.96 -7.17
C PHE A 169 -0.22 4.34 -7.16
N PRO A 170 0.39 4.78 -8.26
CA PRO A 170 1.09 6.06 -8.31
C PRO A 170 0.20 7.25 -7.94
N GLY A 171 0.83 8.38 -7.61
CA GLY A 171 0.09 9.61 -7.38
C GLY A 171 -0.48 10.20 -8.68
N HIS A 172 -1.49 11.04 -8.56
CA HIS A 172 -1.98 11.87 -9.65
C HIS A 172 -2.51 13.20 -9.12
N TYR A 173 -2.57 14.22 -9.97
CA TYR A 173 -3.26 15.47 -9.66
C TYR A 173 -3.70 16.18 -10.94
N GLU A 174 -4.65 17.08 -10.79
CA GLU A 174 -5.19 17.91 -11.87
C GLU A 174 -4.86 19.37 -11.61
N GLU A 175 -4.41 20.07 -12.65
CA GLU A 175 -4.12 21.49 -12.61
C GLU A 175 -4.94 22.21 -13.67
N ALA A 176 -5.60 23.31 -13.30
CA ALA A 176 -6.26 24.18 -14.26
C ALA A 176 -5.22 25.16 -14.83
N VAL A 177 -4.91 25.02 -16.12
CA VAL A 177 -3.91 25.84 -16.81
C VAL A 177 -4.61 26.87 -17.68
N GLU A 178 -4.23 28.13 -17.50
CA GLU A 178 -4.69 29.25 -18.33
C GLU A 178 -3.62 29.66 -19.33
N ASN A 179 -3.96 29.59 -20.62
CA ASN A 179 -3.19 30.25 -21.67
C ASN A 179 -3.74 31.67 -21.86
N THR A 180 -3.20 32.63 -21.10
CA THR A 180 -3.67 34.02 -21.10
C THR A 180 -3.65 34.68 -22.48
N PRO A 181 -2.61 34.52 -23.34
CA PRO A 181 -2.64 35.04 -24.70
C PRO A 181 -3.77 34.48 -25.56
N ALA A 182 -4.08 33.18 -25.42
CA ALA A 182 -5.14 32.52 -26.19
C ALA A 182 -6.53 32.62 -25.55
N ARG A 183 -6.62 33.07 -24.28
CA ARG A 183 -7.84 33.03 -23.44
C ARG A 183 -8.45 31.62 -23.34
N ILE A 184 -7.61 30.60 -23.29
CA ILE A 184 -8.02 29.20 -23.18
C ILE A 184 -7.72 28.71 -21.76
N LEU A 185 -8.73 28.11 -21.12
CA LEU A 185 -8.58 27.31 -19.90
C LEU A 185 -8.67 25.84 -20.27
N TYR A 186 -7.73 25.04 -19.79
CA TYR A 186 -7.75 23.59 -19.94
C TYR A 186 -7.24 22.90 -18.68
N THR A 187 -7.63 21.64 -18.49
CA THR A 187 -7.20 20.83 -17.35
C THR A 187 -6.05 19.94 -17.78
N GLN A 188 -4.94 20.03 -17.05
CA GLN A 188 -3.79 19.17 -17.24
C GLN A 188 -3.77 18.09 -16.16
N HIS A 189 -3.62 16.83 -16.58
CA HIS A 189 -3.54 15.69 -15.67
C HIS A 189 -2.08 15.26 -15.55
N HIS A 190 -1.63 15.05 -14.31
CA HIS A 190 -0.26 14.65 -13.98
C HIS A 190 -0.24 13.28 -13.31
N GLY A 191 0.80 12.49 -13.60
CA GLY A 191 0.99 11.15 -13.05
C GLY A 191 0.09 10.10 -13.69
N SER A 192 0.50 8.84 -13.57
CA SER A 192 -0.23 7.68 -14.08
C SER A 192 -1.31 7.17 -13.12
N GLY A 193 -1.37 7.73 -11.90
CA GLY A 193 -2.17 7.23 -10.78
C GLY A 193 -3.66 7.06 -11.03
N ASN A 194 -4.30 7.94 -11.81
CA ASN A 194 -5.71 7.80 -12.15
C ASN A 194 -5.95 6.53 -12.98
N ASN A 195 -5.08 6.23 -13.94
CA ASN A 195 -5.22 5.06 -14.81
C ASN A 195 -5.18 3.75 -14.02
N TYR A 196 -4.21 3.62 -13.10
CA TYR A 196 -4.11 2.45 -12.23
C TYR A 196 -5.34 2.25 -11.34
N ARG A 197 -5.99 3.35 -10.90
CA ARG A 197 -7.24 3.30 -10.14
C ARG A 197 -8.45 2.85 -10.97
N GLN A 198 -8.34 2.90 -12.31
CA GLN A 198 -9.37 2.38 -13.23
C GLN A 198 -9.18 0.88 -13.58
N CYS A 199 -8.25 0.18 -12.92
CA CYS A 199 -8.05 -1.26 -13.08
C CYS A 199 -9.02 -2.10 -12.23
N PHE A 200 -10.07 -1.50 -11.66
CA PHE A 200 -11.07 -2.23 -10.88
C PHE A 200 -12.37 -2.42 -11.67
N LEU A 201 -12.72 -3.68 -11.94
CA LEU A 201 -13.99 -4.09 -12.54
C LEU A 201 -14.84 -4.80 -11.48
N ALA A 202 -16.08 -4.32 -11.27
CA ALA A 202 -17.01 -4.90 -10.29
C ALA A 202 -16.39 -5.13 -8.88
N LYS A 203 -15.55 -4.17 -8.43
CA LYS A 203 -14.78 -4.18 -7.16
C LYS A 203 -13.64 -5.20 -7.07
N GLU A 204 -13.28 -5.85 -8.17
CA GLU A 204 -12.11 -6.73 -8.27
C GLU A 204 -10.99 -6.03 -9.05
N LEU A 205 -9.75 -6.25 -8.63
CA LEU A 205 -8.59 -5.78 -9.37
C LEU A 205 -8.35 -6.65 -10.61
N ASP A 206 -8.27 -6.01 -11.76
CA ASP A 206 -7.79 -6.57 -13.02
C ASP A 206 -6.27 -6.43 -13.09
N TYR A 207 -5.57 -7.52 -12.75
CA TYR A 207 -4.10 -7.58 -12.73
C TYR A 207 -3.50 -7.44 -14.12
N GLU A 208 -4.13 -8.01 -15.14
CA GLU A 208 -3.61 -7.94 -16.51
C GLU A 208 -3.63 -6.50 -17.01
N LYS A 209 -4.78 -5.83 -16.87
CA LYS A 209 -4.91 -4.41 -17.21
C LYS A 209 -3.97 -3.54 -16.36
N TYR A 210 -3.80 -3.85 -15.08
CA TYR A 210 -2.84 -3.16 -14.22
C TYR A 210 -1.41 -3.27 -14.76
N ASP A 211 -0.97 -4.48 -15.11
CA ASP A 211 0.38 -4.72 -15.60
C ASP A 211 0.62 -4.08 -16.98
N GLU A 212 -0.41 -3.99 -17.84
CA GLU A 212 -0.33 -3.32 -19.15
C GLU A 212 -0.02 -1.81 -19.07
N LEU A 213 -0.45 -1.13 -18.00
CA LEU A 213 -0.22 0.29 -17.79
C LEU A 213 1.24 0.65 -17.52
N PHE A 214 2.10 -0.34 -17.28
CA PHE A 214 3.51 -0.10 -16.97
C PHE A 214 4.24 0.68 -18.07
N SER A 215 3.96 0.41 -19.34
CA SER A 215 4.52 1.15 -20.48
C SER A 215 4.24 2.65 -20.44
N MET A 216 3.04 3.04 -20.01
CA MET A 216 2.65 4.43 -19.80
C MET A 216 3.29 4.99 -18.53
N ALA A 217 3.38 4.19 -17.46
CA ALA A 217 4.04 4.60 -16.23
C ALA A 217 5.51 4.99 -16.48
N VAL A 218 6.24 4.24 -17.31
CA VAL A 218 7.64 4.55 -17.69
C VAL A 218 7.79 5.96 -18.25
N VAL A 219 6.77 6.48 -18.94
CA VAL A 219 6.79 7.84 -19.52
C VAL A 219 6.41 8.91 -18.47
N MET A 220 5.56 8.57 -17.51
CA MET A 220 4.91 9.54 -16.62
C MET A 220 5.51 9.60 -15.20
N GLU A 221 6.16 8.53 -14.75
CA GLU A 221 6.58 8.35 -13.37
C GLU A 221 8.08 8.53 -13.18
N LYS A 222 8.45 8.88 -11.94
CA LYS A 222 9.87 8.99 -11.54
C LYS A 222 10.45 7.60 -11.24
N LEU A 223 11.76 7.47 -11.42
CA LEU A 223 12.52 6.23 -11.20
C LEU A 223 12.15 5.48 -9.88
N PRO A 224 12.03 6.13 -8.70
CA PRO A 224 11.67 5.41 -7.47
C PRO A 224 10.31 4.68 -7.55
N VAL A 225 9.33 5.28 -8.22
CA VAL A 225 8.00 4.68 -8.40
C VAL A 225 8.07 3.51 -9.39
N LEU A 226 8.85 3.64 -10.46
CA LEU A 226 9.06 2.58 -11.45
C LEU A 226 9.78 1.37 -10.85
N ILE A 227 10.79 1.61 -10.01
CA ILE A 227 11.46 0.57 -9.22
C ILE A 227 10.42 -0.15 -8.36
N ASP A 228 9.65 0.56 -7.55
CA ASP A 228 8.66 -0.08 -6.68
C ASP A 228 7.58 -0.85 -7.47
N LEU A 229 7.13 -0.35 -8.62
CA LEU A 229 6.22 -1.06 -9.52
C LEU A 229 6.81 -2.39 -9.99
N CYS A 230 8.06 -2.40 -10.48
CA CYS A 230 8.69 -3.62 -10.99
C CYS A 230 8.95 -4.62 -9.86
N PHE A 231 9.63 -4.18 -8.79
CA PHE A 231 10.10 -5.09 -7.75
C PHE A 231 8.95 -5.69 -6.96
N ARG A 232 7.89 -4.93 -6.63
CA ARG A 232 6.75 -5.50 -5.90
C ARG A 232 5.98 -6.51 -6.74
N ARG A 233 5.82 -6.27 -8.04
CA ARG A 233 5.14 -7.22 -8.93
C ARG A 233 5.93 -8.50 -9.12
N LEU A 234 7.26 -8.42 -9.23
CA LEU A 234 8.13 -9.59 -9.39
C LEU A 234 8.32 -10.36 -8.07
N LEU A 235 8.42 -9.69 -6.91
CA LEU A 235 8.51 -10.35 -5.60
C LEU A 235 7.19 -11.00 -5.17
N PHE A 236 6.06 -10.45 -5.60
CA PHE A 236 4.72 -10.91 -5.24
C PHE A 236 3.88 -11.17 -6.50
N PRO A 237 4.22 -12.19 -7.31
CA PRO A 237 3.73 -12.36 -8.68
C PRO A 237 2.34 -13.01 -8.78
N ILE A 238 1.46 -12.77 -7.80
CA ILE A 238 0.07 -13.22 -7.90
C ILE A 238 -0.55 -12.64 -9.17
N ARG A 239 -1.07 -13.53 -10.02
CA ARG A 239 -1.70 -13.22 -11.30
C ARG A 239 -0.86 -12.34 -12.23
N LEU A 240 0.47 -12.37 -12.09
CA LEU A 240 1.37 -11.69 -13.02
C LEU A 240 1.35 -12.41 -14.37
N SER A 241 0.97 -11.68 -15.41
CA SER A 241 1.00 -12.23 -16.77
C SER A 241 2.43 -12.32 -17.29
N THR A 242 2.72 -13.26 -18.19
CA THR A 242 4.03 -13.37 -18.86
C THR A 242 4.43 -12.08 -19.58
N ARG A 243 3.45 -11.37 -20.16
CA ARG A 243 3.69 -10.07 -20.80
C ARG A 243 4.11 -9.01 -19.79
N GLY A 244 3.42 -8.93 -18.65
CA GLY A 244 3.78 -8.03 -17.55
C GLY A 244 5.16 -8.34 -16.98
N GLU A 245 5.42 -9.61 -16.65
CA GLU A 245 6.72 -10.09 -16.17
C GLU A 245 7.86 -9.69 -17.11
N THR A 246 7.70 -9.95 -18.41
CA THR A 246 8.68 -9.59 -19.45
C THR A 246 8.92 -8.08 -19.49
N ALA A 247 7.86 -7.27 -19.35
CA ALA A 247 7.97 -5.81 -19.35
C ALA A 247 8.77 -5.31 -18.14
N TYR A 248 8.48 -5.82 -16.93
CA TYR A 248 9.17 -5.43 -15.70
C TYR A 248 10.65 -5.86 -15.72
N GLN A 249 10.93 -7.12 -16.04
CA GLN A 249 12.29 -7.65 -16.15
C GLN A 249 13.09 -6.91 -17.24
N GLY A 250 12.45 -6.66 -18.39
CA GLY A 250 13.04 -5.93 -19.50
C GLY A 250 13.43 -4.50 -19.12
N TYR A 251 12.57 -3.80 -18.39
CA TYR A 251 12.85 -2.45 -17.88
C TYR A 251 14.01 -2.45 -16.88
N ILE A 252 14.00 -3.37 -15.89
CA ILE A 252 15.09 -3.49 -14.93
C ILE A 252 16.43 -3.71 -15.65
N ARG A 253 16.47 -4.64 -16.59
CA ARG A 253 17.68 -5.00 -17.34
C ARG A 253 18.23 -3.83 -18.17
N SER A 254 17.37 -3.01 -18.76
CA SER A 254 17.79 -1.87 -19.57
C SER A 254 18.17 -0.62 -18.78
N HIS A 255 17.83 -0.55 -17.49
CA HIS A 255 18.08 0.62 -16.64
C HIS A 255 18.91 0.29 -15.39
N LEU A 256 19.74 -0.78 -15.44
CA LEU A 256 20.58 -1.18 -14.30
C LEU A 256 21.49 -0.05 -13.81
N GLU A 257 22.00 0.79 -14.72
CA GLU A 257 22.88 1.92 -14.39
C GLU A 257 22.23 2.95 -13.45
N GLU A 258 20.90 3.11 -13.52
CA GLU A 258 20.16 4.03 -12.65
C GLU A 258 19.57 3.30 -11.44
N ILE A 259 19.05 2.09 -11.65
CA ILE A 259 18.36 1.30 -10.62
C ILE A 259 19.35 0.85 -9.54
N VAL A 260 20.50 0.29 -9.92
CA VAL A 260 21.42 -0.34 -8.97
C VAL A 260 22.00 0.66 -7.98
N PRO A 261 22.51 1.85 -8.39
CA PRO A 261 22.94 2.86 -7.44
C PRO A 261 21.83 3.31 -6.49
N TYR A 262 20.58 3.39 -6.97
CA TYR A 262 19.42 3.68 -6.14
C TYR A 262 19.20 2.57 -5.10
N LEU A 263 19.18 1.29 -5.50
CA LEU A 263 18.99 0.17 -4.58
C LEU A 263 20.09 0.11 -3.51
N ILE A 264 21.36 0.25 -3.90
CA ILE A 264 22.51 0.22 -2.99
C ILE A 264 22.46 1.41 -2.02
N LYS A 265 22.16 2.61 -2.52
CA LYS A 265 22.06 3.83 -1.68
C LYS A 265 20.98 3.70 -0.63
N ASN A 266 19.85 3.08 -0.96
CA ASN A 266 18.71 2.91 -0.07
C ASN A 266 18.70 1.55 0.66
N GLU A 267 19.79 0.79 0.59
CA GLU A 267 19.96 -0.51 1.26
C GLU A 267 18.86 -1.54 0.92
N GLN A 268 18.37 -1.51 -0.32
CA GLN A 268 17.34 -2.41 -0.81
C GLN A 268 17.96 -3.74 -1.30
N THR A 269 18.53 -4.51 -0.36
CA THR A 269 19.22 -5.80 -0.64
C THR A 269 18.31 -6.80 -1.35
N GLU A 270 17.01 -6.82 -1.04
CA GLU A 270 16.05 -7.73 -1.68
C GLU A 270 15.91 -7.46 -3.18
N GLY A 271 16.00 -6.20 -3.60
CA GLY A 271 16.04 -5.86 -5.02
C GLY A 271 17.28 -6.42 -5.71
N ILE A 272 18.45 -6.32 -5.08
CA ILE A 272 19.68 -6.90 -5.62
C ILE A 272 19.54 -8.43 -5.74
N ARG A 273 19.01 -9.09 -4.70
CA ARG A 273 18.74 -10.54 -4.71
C ARG A 273 17.79 -10.95 -5.83
N LEU A 274 16.76 -10.15 -6.10
CA LEU A 274 15.84 -10.38 -7.20
C LEU A 274 16.54 -10.28 -8.55
N ILE A 275 17.35 -9.25 -8.80
CA ILE A 275 18.10 -9.10 -10.05
C ILE A 275 19.00 -10.32 -10.29
N SER A 276 19.65 -10.82 -9.23
CA SER A 276 20.48 -12.03 -9.28
C SER A 276 19.66 -13.29 -9.54
N GLY A 277 18.56 -13.49 -8.81
CA GLY A 277 17.66 -14.65 -8.93
C GLY A 277 17.04 -14.77 -10.32
N GLU A 278 16.56 -13.65 -10.85
CA GLU A 278 15.96 -13.54 -12.19
C GLU A 278 17.01 -13.43 -13.32
N LYS A 279 18.31 -13.48 -12.98
CA LYS A 279 19.44 -13.41 -13.93
C LYS A 279 19.38 -12.18 -14.86
N LEU A 280 19.00 -11.03 -14.29
CA LEU A 280 18.81 -9.78 -15.03
C LEU A 280 20.11 -8.99 -15.22
N TRP A 281 21.20 -9.37 -14.55
CA TRP A 281 22.51 -8.72 -14.68
C TRP A 281 23.02 -8.72 -16.12
N THR A 282 23.39 -7.53 -16.59
CA THR A 282 24.35 -7.37 -17.69
C THR A 282 25.78 -7.36 -17.14
N PRO A 283 26.80 -7.72 -17.93
CA PRO A 283 28.19 -7.61 -17.49
C PRO A 283 28.53 -6.21 -16.98
N GLU A 284 28.11 -5.18 -17.73
CA GLU A 284 28.37 -3.77 -17.44
C GLU A 284 27.64 -3.34 -16.16
N GLY A 285 26.36 -3.73 -16.01
CA GLY A 285 25.56 -3.41 -14.84
C GLY A 285 26.07 -4.08 -13.57
N LEU A 286 26.60 -5.31 -13.67
CA LEU A 286 27.17 -6.03 -12.53
C LEU A 286 28.51 -5.44 -12.09
N ASP A 287 29.39 -5.07 -13.03
CA ASP A 287 30.65 -4.42 -12.69
C ASP A 287 30.37 -3.04 -12.04
N LEU A 288 29.42 -2.25 -12.56
CA LEU A 288 28.96 -1.00 -11.95
C LEU A 288 28.38 -1.22 -10.54
N ALA A 289 27.62 -2.30 -10.32
CA ALA A 289 27.08 -2.64 -9.01
C ALA A 289 28.19 -2.88 -7.97
N ILE A 290 29.24 -3.61 -8.37
CA ILE A 290 30.37 -3.96 -7.51
C ILE A 290 31.15 -2.70 -7.12
N GLU A 291 31.45 -1.84 -8.10
CA GLU A 291 32.10 -0.55 -7.86
C GLU A 291 31.26 0.31 -6.90
N CYS A 292 29.96 0.46 -7.18
CA CYS A 292 29.06 1.24 -6.34
C CYS A 292 28.97 0.71 -4.90
N ALA A 293 28.88 -0.61 -4.71
CA ALA A 293 28.81 -1.22 -3.39
C ALA A 293 30.13 -1.06 -2.61
N SER A 294 31.26 -1.18 -3.31
CA SER A 294 32.60 -0.94 -2.74
C SER A 294 32.75 0.51 -2.28
N ASP A 295 32.45 1.48 -3.15
CA ASP A 295 32.59 2.90 -2.88
C ASP A 295 31.70 3.36 -1.72
N LYS A 296 30.49 2.80 -1.62
CA LYS A 296 29.54 3.08 -0.54
C LYS A 296 29.77 2.24 0.72
N GLN A 297 30.83 1.42 0.75
CA GLN A 297 31.19 0.54 1.87
C GLN A 297 30.02 -0.35 2.32
N LYS A 298 29.40 -1.05 1.36
CA LYS A 298 28.30 -2.01 1.57
C LYS A 298 28.80 -3.46 1.45
N PRO A 299 29.47 -4.02 2.47
CA PRO A 299 30.18 -5.31 2.36
C PRO A 299 29.24 -6.51 2.08
N GLU A 300 28.03 -6.50 2.64
CA GLU A 300 27.06 -7.59 2.40
C GLU A 300 26.64 -7.64 0.92
N ILE A 301 26.27 -6.47 0.35
CA ILE A 301 25.88 -6.35 -1.06
C ILE A 301 27.07 -6.70 -1.95
N LEU A 302 28.26 -6.19 -1.63
CA LEU A 302 29.48 -6.49 -2.38
C LEU A 302 29.75 -8.00 -2.44
N SER A 303 29.62 -8.70 -1.31
CA SER A 303 29.80 -10.16 -1.25
C SER A 303 28.80 -10.89 -2.15
N LEU A 304 27.55 -10.43 -2.20
CA LEU A 304 26.52 -11.03 -3.05
C LEU A 304 26.87 -10.86 -4.55
N LEU A 305 27.24 -9.64 -4.94
CA LEU A 305 27.59 -9.31 -6.33
C LEU A 305 28.87 -10.04 -6.80
N MET A 306 29.85 -10.25 -5.91
CA MET A 306 31.05 -11.03 -6.24
C MET A 306 30.72 -12.49 -6.57
N ASN A 307 29.76 -13.09 -5.86
CA ASN A 307 29.28 -14.44 -6.16
C ASN A 307 28.60 -14.48 -7.55
N ASP A 308 27.76 -13.50 -7.86
CA ASP A 308 27.11 -13.39 -9.18
C ASP A 308 28.14 -13.25 -10.32
N ARG A 309 29.22 -12.50 -10.10
CA ARG A 309 30.31 -12.35 -11.07
C ARG A 309 30.99 -13.68 -11.39
N GLN A 310 31.27 -14.48 -10.36
CA GLN A 310 31.87 -15.81 -10.53
C GLN A 310 30.94 -16.74 -11.32
N GLN A 311 29.64 -16.75 -10.99
CA GLN A 311 28.65 -17.56 -11.69
C GLN A 311 28.54 -17.17 -13.17
N MET A 312 28.49 -15.86 -13.46
CA MET A 312 28.42 -15.36 -14.84
C MET A 312 29.65 -15.76 -15.67
N GLN A 313 30.84 -15.70 -15.10
CA GLN A 313 32.08 -16.14 -15.77
C GLN A 313 32.11 -17.65 -16.01
N ALA A 314 31.62 -18.46 -15.07
CA ALA A 314 31.54 -19.92 -15.23
C ALA A 314 30.61 -20.34 -16.39
N VAL A 315 29.48 -19.65 -16.55
CA VAL A 315 28.55 -19.88 -17.68
C VAL A 315 29.19 -19.52 -19.02
N ARG A 316 29.93 -18.41 -19.09
CA ARG A 316 30.68 -18.04 -20.31
C ARG A 316 31.68 -19.13 -20.69
N LYS A 317 32.51 -19.61 -19.74
CA LYS A 317 33.51 -20.66 -20.01
C LYS A 317 32.88 -21.94 -20.56
N LYS A 318 31.70 -22.37 -20.07
CA LYS A 318 31.01 -23.56 -20.60
C LYS A 318 30.51 -23.41 -22.03
N LYS A 319 30.16 -22.19 -22.47
CA LYS A 319 29.75 -21.92 -23.86
C LYS A 319 30.90 -21.94 -24.87
N PHE A 320 32.14 -21.76 -24.43
CA PHE A 320 33.33 -21.79 -25.31
C PHE A 320 33.96 -23.18 -25.47
N VAL A 321 33.43 -24.21 -24.78
CA VAL A 321 33.98 -25.58 -24.75
C VAL A 321 33.09 -26.57 -25.53
N LEU A 322 32.10 -26.06 -26.29
CA LEU A 322 31.22 -26.82 -27.19
C LEU A 322 31.47 -26.39 -28.64
#